data_AF-A0A352RIU4-F1
#
_entry.id   AF-A0A352RIU4-F1
#
_cell.length_a   1.000
_cell.length_b   1.000
_cell.length_c   1.000
_cell.angle_alpha   90.00
_cell.angle_beta   90.00
_cell.angle_gamma   90.00
#
_symmetry.space_group_name_H-M   'P 1'
#
loop_
_entity.id
_entity.type
_entity.pdbx_description
1 polymer ?
#
loop_
_entity_poly.entity_id
_entity_poly.type
_entity_poly.pdbx_seq_one_letter_code
_entity_poly.pdbx_strand_id
1 'polypeptide(L)'
;HLKSDKAFNLIDPHGDSSFRRIPYSVTKEDLTISHKYYDHRDADLDPNLILPFEVLLELQAEGRVGPSNKFHYSFMGHIEEPYLTTLIQKSAVDAAKEIKQQKVDIALLVPA
;
A
#
# COMPACT_ATOMS: atom_id res chain seq x y z
N HIS A 1 -5.12 -3.46 0.06
CA HIS A 1 -6.00 -2.45 -0.58
C HIS A 1 -7.39 -2.59 0.03
N LEU A 2 -8.31 -1.66 -0.23
CA LEU A 2 -9.67 -1.76 0.33
C LEU A 2 -10.47 -2.83 -0.42
N LYS A 3 -11.38 -3.53 0.26
CA LYS A 3 -12.34 -4.45 -0.36
C LYS A 3 -13.25 -3.75 -1.37
N SER A 4 -13.48 -2.45 -1.20
CA SER A 4 -14.26 -1.62 -2.11
C SER A 4 -13.47 -1.14 -3.35
N ASP A 5 -12.14 -1.28 -3.34
CA ASP A 5 -11.33 -0.90 -4.48
C ASP A 5 -11.54 -1.87 -5.65
N LYS A 6 -11.29 -1.40 -6.87
CA LYS A 6 -11.02 -2.32 -7.98
C LYS A 6 -9.79 -3.14 -7.62
N ALA A 7 -9.91 -4.47 -7.56
CA ALA A 7 -8.77 -5.36 -7.31
C ALA A 7 -7.65 -5.13 -8.34
N PHE A 8 -6.41 -5.43 -7.96
CA PHE A 8 -5.29 -5.46 -8.91
C PHE A 8 -5.56 -6.50 -10.00
N ASN A 9 -5.15 -6.19 -11.24
CA ASN A 9 -5.27 -7.14 -12.34
C ASN A 9 -4.25 -8.27 -12.19
N LEU A 10 -4.67 -9.39 -11.61
CA LEU A 10 -3.83 -10.58 -11.47
C LEU A 10 -3.85 -11.48 -12.70
N ILE A 11 -4.69 -11.20 -13.71
CA ILE A 11 -4.85 -12.04 -14.91
C ILE A 11 -3.80 -11.67 -15.96
N ASP A 12 -3.49 -10.38 -16.08
CA ASP A 12 -2.44 -9.90 -16.98
C ASP A 12 -1.07 -10.36 -16.47
N PRO A 13 -0.30 -11.15 -17.26
CA PRO A 13 1.01 -11.64 -16.83
C PRO A 13 2.02 -10.52 -16.58
N HIS A 14 1.84 -9.34 -17.19
CA HIS A 14 2.70 -8.19 -16.96
C HIS A 14 2.33 -7.40 -15.69
N GLY A 15 1.21 -7.74 -15.04
CA GLY A 15 0.76 -7.15 -13.78
C GLY A 15 -0.13 -5.91 -13.92
N ASP A 16 -0.15 -5.11 -12.87
CA ASP A 16 -0.97 -3.89 -12.76
C ASP A 16 -0.10 -2.72 -12.24
N SER A 17 0.17 -1.73 -13.10
CA SER A 17 0.98 -0.56 -12.74
C SER A 17 0.23 0.46 -11.90
N SER A 18 -1.07 0.31 -11.65
CA SER A 18 -1.83 1.25 -10.84
C SER A 18 -1.56 1.07 -9.34
N PHE A 19 -1.98 2.03 -8.52
CA PHE A 19 -1.88 1.95 -7.06
C PHE A 19 -3.23 2.19 -6.40
N ARG A 20 -3.34 1.84 -5.12
CA ARG A 20 -4.52 2.09 -4.29
C ARG A 20 -4.17 2.99 -3.13
N ARG A 21 -5.13 3.83 -2.74
CA ARG A 21 -5.02 4.69 -1.56
C ARG A 21 -5.84 4.05 -0.45
N ILE A 22 -5.21 3.83 0.69
CA ILE A 22 -5.83 3.24 1.86
C ILE A 22 -5.91 4.37 2.91
N PRO A 23 -7.10 4.82 3.34
CA PRO A 23 -7.23 5.84 4.37
C PRO A 23 -6.47 5.45 5.64
N TYR A 24 -5.89 6.43 6.35
CA TYR A 24 -5.21 6.17 7.63
C TYR A 24 -6.12 5.57 8.71
N SER A 25 -7.43 5.80 8.59
CA SER A 25 -8.47 5.31 9.51
C SER A 25 -9.01 3.94 9.13
N VAL A 26 -8.29 3.19 8.30
CA VAL A 26 -8.71 1.85 7.85
C VAL A 26 -8.79 0.88 9.03
N THR A 27 -9.71 -0.08 8.95
CA THR A 27 -9.77 -1.23 9.86
C THR A 27 -9.31 -2.49 9.15
N LYS A 28 -8.98 -3.53 9.92
CA LYS A 28 -8.64 -4.84 9.36
C LYS A 28 -9.76 -5.36 8.45
N GLU A 29 -11.01 -5.12 8.80
CA GLU A 29 -12.19 -5.58 8.08
C GLU A 29 -12.35 -4.91 6.70
N ASP A 30 -11.75 -3.74 6.50
CA ASP A 30 -11.78 -3.02 5.23
C ASP A 30 -10.76 -3.57 4.23
N LEU A 31 -9.74 -4.28 4.71
CA LEU A 31 -8.58 -4.67 3.92
C LEU A 31 -8.75 -6.01 3.22
N THR A 32 -8.15 -6.12 2.05
CA THR A 32 -7.96 -7.38 1.32
C THR A 32 -6.60 -7.43 0.63
N ILE A 33 -6.09 -8.65 0.44
CA ILE A 33 -4.83 -8.95 -0.22
C ILE A 33 -5.13 -9.62 -1.56
N SER A 34 -4.57 -9.06 -2.63
CA SER A 34 -4.69 -9.60 -4.00
C SER A 34 -3.28 -9.93 -4.48
N HIS A 35 -2.84 -11.16 -4.25
CA HIS A 35 -1.53 -11.63 -4.69
C HIS A 35 -1.59 -13.11 -5.09
N LYS A 36 -0.89 -13.50 -6.16
CA LYS A 36 -0.89 -14.89 -6.66
C LYS A 36 0.31 -15.72 -6.24
N TYR A 37 1.43 -15.08 -5.91
CA TYR A 37 2.74 -15.73 -5.92
C TYR A 37 3.38 -15.94 -4.54
N TYR A 38 2.80 -15.39 -3.47
CA TYR A 38 3.28 -15.62 -2.10
C TYR A 38 2.11 -16.08 -1.22
N ASP A 39 2.44 -16.89 -0.22
CA ASP A 39 1.51 -17.38 0.78
C ASP A 39 1.20 -16.27 1.78
N HIS A 40 0.00 -15.69 1.68
CA HIS A 40 -0.42 -14.56 2.49
C HIS A 40 -1.29 -14.93 3.70
N ARG A 41 -1.32 -16.21 4.09
CA ARG A 41 -2.16 -16.67 5.23
C ARG A 41 -1.87 -15.90 6.52
N ASP A 42 -0.61 -15.63 6.83
CA ASP A 42 -0.24 -14.88 8.03
C ASP A 42 -0.67 -13.41 7.91
N ALA A 43 -0.54 -12.81 6.73
CA ALA A 43 -0.98 -11.43 6.48
C ALA A 43 -2.52 -11.28 6.45
N ASP A 44 -3.26 -12.34 6.12
CA ASP A 44 -4.72 -12.38 6.28
C ASP A 44 -5.11 -12.39 7.77
N LEU A 45 -4.32 -13.06 8.61
CA LEU A 45 -4.51 -13.09 10.06
C LEU A 45 -4.06 -11.79 10.73
N ASP A 46 -2.98 -11.19 10.26
CA ASP A 46 -2.46 -9.92 10.76
C ASP A 46 -1.96 -9.03 9.61
N PRO A 47 -2.79 -8.08 9.14
CA PRO A 47 -2.39 -7.16 8.09
C PRO A 47 -1.22 -6.26 8.49
N ASN A 48 -0.88 -6.12 9.78
CA ASN A 48 0.26 -5.31 10.21
C ASN A 48 1.60 -5.85 9.70
N LEU A 49 1.67 -7.11 9.29
CA LEU A 49 2.85 -7.70 8.65
C LEU A 49 3.20 -7.01 7.32
N ILE A 50 2.21 -6.49 6.60
CA ILE A 50 2.39 -5.87 5.27
C ILE A 50 1.92 -4.41 5.22
N LEU A 51 1.14 -3.97 6.21
CA LEU A 51 0.70 -2.60 6.41
C LEU A 51 0.56 -2.36 7.93
N PRO A 52 1.61 -1.90 8.63
CA PRO A 52 1.64 -1.79 10.10
C PRO A 52 0.83 -0.58 10.61
N PHE A 53 -0.44 -0.46 10.22
CA PHE A 53 -1.26 0.71 10.53
C PHE A 53 -1.60 0.80 12.02
N GLU A 54 -1.89 -0.32 12.70
CA GLU A 54 -2.18 -0.33 14.14
C GLU A 54 -0.92 0.00 14.94
N VAL A 55 0.22 -0.57 14.56
CA VAL A 55 1.53 -0.26 15.17
C VAL A 55 1.87 1.23 15.00
N LEU A 56 1.60 1.83 13.84
CA LEU A 56 1.82 3.26 13.63
C LEU A 56 0.89 4.12 14.50
N LEU A 57 -0.37 3.71 14.69
CA LEU A 57 -1.31 4.39 15.58
C LEU A 57 -0.87 4.31 17.05
N GLU A 58 -0.35 3.17 17.49
CA GLU A 58 0.23 3.01 18.83
C GLU A 58 1.44 3.93 19.03
N LEU A 59 2.39 3.92 18.10
CA LEU A 59 3.57 4.79 18.16
C LEU A 59 3.20 6.28 18.16
N GLN A 60 2.13 6.64 17.44
CA GLN A 60 1.58 7.99 17.44
C GLN A 60 0.95 8.34 18.79
N ALA A 61 0.19 7.43 19.38
CA ALA A 61 -0.43 7.62 20.70
C ALA A 61 0.63 7.74 21.82
N GLU A 62 1.76 7.03 21.69
CA GLU A 62 2.94 7.15 22.56
C GLU A 62 3.74 8.44 22.33
N GLY A 63 3.41 9.22 21.29
CA GLY A 63 4.16 10.44 20.92
C GLY A 63 5.54 10.18 20.33
N ARG A 64 5.82 8.94 19.89
CA ARG A 64 7.12 8.56 19.30
C ARG A 64 7.25 8.98 17.83
N VAL A 65 6.13 9.04 17.12
CA VAL A 65 6.04 9.53 15.74
C VAL A 65 4.94 10.57 15.61
N GLY A 66 5.07 11.44 14.62
CA GLY A 66 4.03 12.40 14.25
C GLY A 66 2.79 11.72 13.67
N PRO A 67 1.74 12.51 13.35
CA PRO A 67 0.51 11.97 12.81
C PRO A 67 0.73 11.25 11.47
N SER A 68 0.04 10.13 11.27
CA SER A 68 0.00 9.47 9.97
C SER A 68 -0.63 10.37 8.90
N ASN A 69 -0.15 10.22 7.68
CA ASN A 69 -0.67 10.95 6.54
C ASN A 69 -2.07 10.45 6.15
N LYS A 70 -2.85 11.20 5.36
CA LYS A 70 -4.25 10.85 5.01
C LYS A 70 -4.40 9.47 4.40
N PHE A 71 -3.39 9.03 3.62
CA PHE A 71 -3.41 7.76 2.91
C PHE A 71 -2.08 7.00 3.06
N HIS A 72 -2.21 5.68 3.13
CA HIS A 72 -1.17 4.71 2.75
C HIS A 72 -1.34 4.34 1.27
N TYR A 73 -0.25 3.91 0.63
CA TYR A 73 -0.22 3.62 -0.79
C TYR A 73 0.20 2.17 -1.02
N SER A 74 -0.62 1.43 -1.76
CA SER A 74 -0.40 0.01 -2.06
C SER A 74 -0.22 -0.20 -3.56
N PHE A 75 0.77 -1.02 -3.92
CA PHE A 75 1.14 -1.39 -5.27
C PHE A 75 1.08 -2.92 -5.44
N MET A 76 0.98 -3.40 -6.67
CA MET A 76 1.14 -4.83 -6.97
C MET A 76 2.62 -5.22 -6.87
N GLY A 77 2.89 -6.40 -6.27
CA GLY A 77 4.25 -6.89 -6.04
C GLY A 77 4.95 -7.47 -7.28
N HIS A 78 4.20 -7.84 -8.31
CA HIS A 78 4.73 -8.41 -9.55
C HIS A 78 4.29 -7.58 -10.75
N ILE A 79 5.22 -6.82 -11.33
CA ILE A 79 4.98 -5.93 -12.47
C ILE A 79 6.15 -6.07 -13.44
N GLU A 80 5.87 -6.44 -14.69
CA GLU A 80 6.85 -6.62 -15.77
C GLU A 80 6.63 -5.57 -16.88
N GLU A 81 7.54 -5.52 -17.86
CA GLU A 81 7.36 -4.64 -19.03
C GLU A 81 6.11 -5.04 -19.83
N PRO A 82 5.34 -4.06 -20.38
CA PRO A 82 5.62 -2.62 -20.41
C PRO A 82 5.11 -1.83 -19.18
N TYR A 83 4.45 -2.50 -18.23
CA TYR A 83 3.85 -1.85 -17.07
C TYR A 83 4.89 -1.41 -16.04
N LEU A 84 6.06 -2.04 -16.00
CA LEU A 84 7.18 -1.60 -15.18
C LEU A 84 7.63 -0.18 -15.58
N THR A 85 7.79 0.08 -16.88
CA THR A 85 8.05 1.44 -17.39
C THR A 85 6.95 2.41 -16.96
N THR A 86 5.67 1.99 -17.05
CA THR A 86 4.54 2.83 -16.65
C THR A 86 4.53 3.13 -15.14
N LEU A 87 4.85 2.14 -14.31
CA LEU A 87 4.99 2.30 -12.86
C LEU A 87 6.05 3.36 -12.54
N ILE A 88 7.27 3.18 -13.08
CA ILE A 88 8.42 4.03 -12.78
C ILE A 88 8.21 5.46 -13.27
N GLN A 89 7.70 5.63 -14.49
CA GLN A 89 7.62 6.95 -15.12
C GLN A 89 6.33 7.70 -14.77
N LYS A 90 5.27 7.00 -14.35
CA LYS A 90 3.95 7.60 -14.10
C LYS A 90 3.41 7.28 -12.71
N SER A 91 3.05 6.02 -12.43
CA SER A 91 2.24 5.71 -11.25
C SER A 91 2.97 5.99 -9.93
N ALA A 92 4.25 5.64 -9.83
CA ALA A 92 5.08 5.93 -8.67
C ALA A 92 5.33 7.44 -8.52
N VAL A 93 5.50 8.15 -9.65
CA VAL A 93 5.66 9.61 -9.67
C VAL A 93 4.39 10.31 -9.18
N ASP A 94 3.21 9.84 -9.59
CA ASP A 94 1.92 10.39 -9.16
C ASP A 94 1.68 10.14 -7.67
N ALA A 95 1.95 8.94 -7.17
CA ALA A 95 1.93 8.65 -5.73
C ALA A 95 2.92 9.53 -4.96
N ALA A 96 4.15 9.67 -5.44
CA ALA A 96 5.18 10.51 -4.80
C ALA A 96 4.77 11.99 -4.74
N LYS A 97 4.10 12.52 -5.77
CA LYS A 97 3.55 13.89 -5.76
C LYS A 97 2.50 14.05 -4.65
N GLU A 98 1.59 13.09 -4.51
CA GLU A 98 0.55 13.14 -3.46
C GLU A 98 1.14 13.02 -2.05
N ILE A 99 2.13 12.15 -1.89
CA ILE A 99 2.88 12.00 -0.64
C ILE A 99 3.60 13.31 -0.29
N LYS A 100 4.29 13.92 -1.25
CA LYS A 100 5.03 15.19 -1.06
C LYS A 100 4.10 16.36 -0.73
N GLN A 101 2.93 16.45 -1.36
CA GLN A 101 1.94 17.50 -1.06
C GLN A 101 1.46 17.46 0.39
N GLN A 102 1.51 16.29 1.01
CA GLN A 102 1.13 16.09 2.40
C GLN A 102 2.28 16.33 3.39
N LYS A 103 3.45 16.78 2.92
CA LYS A 103 4.60 17.18 3.73
C LYS A 103 5.06 16.10 4.72
N VAL A 104 5.08 14.84 4.27
CA VAL A 104 5.61 13.75 5.10
C VAL A 104 7.12 13.91 5.29
N ASP A 105 7.59 13.65 6.50
CA ASP A 105 9.02 13.65 6.84
C ASP A 105 9.66 12.26 6.66
N ILE A 106 8.86 11.19 6.83
CA ILE A 106 9.31 9.79 6.81
C ILE A 106 8.36 8.98 5.93
N ALA A 107 8.94 8.07 5.13
CA ALA A 107 8.20 7.05 4.39
C ALA A 107 8.65 5.67 4.87
N LEU A 108 7.71 4.81 5.22
CA LEU A 108 7.94 3.40 5.52
C LEU A 108 7.57 2.57 4.29
N LEU A 109 8.55 1.84 3.75
CA LEU A 109 8.34 0.87 2.68
C LEU A 109 8.32 -0.53 3.29
N VAL A 110 7.21 -1.25 3.13
CA VAL A 110 7.03 -2.60 3.68
C VAL A 110 6.91 -3.56 2.49
N PRO A 111 7.86 -4.49 2.30
CA PRO A 111 7.71 -5.56 1.32
C PRO A 111 6.63 -6.54 1.80
N ALA A 112 5.94 -7.16 0.84
CA ALA A 112 4.97 -8.23 1.07
C ALA A 112 5.45 -9.52 0.42
#